data_AF-A0A969S9B4-F1
#
_entry.id   AF-A0A969S9B4-F1
#
_cell.length_a   1.000
_cell.length_b   1.000
_cell.length_c   1.000
_cell.angle_alpha   90.00
_cell.angle_beta   90.00
_cell.angle_gamma   90.00
#
_symmetry.space_group_name_H-M   'P 1'
#
loop_
_entity.id
_entity.type
_entity.pdbx_description
1 polymer ?
#
loop_
_entity_poly.entity_id
_entity_poly.type
_entity_poly.pdbx_seq_one_letter_code
_entity_poly.pdbx_strand_id
1 'polypeptide(L)'
;TRIVRSVDLPVTIDFETGYGDTAEQVGLSVAALVATGAIGLNIEDRINGREGLQPKDEQAKRIAAARYASEAVGVPLFINARTDIFLNAPSASHSAAMVDDAIARAYAYAEAGAKGIFVPGLIDEPLLERMCRECRCR
;
A
#
# COMPACT_ATOMS: atom_id res chain seq x y z
N THR A 1 -19.71 -4.27 4.83
CA THR A 1 -19.74 -4.35 6.31
C THR A 1 -19.95 -5.75 6.89
N ARG A 2 -20.42 -6.78 6.14
CA ARG A 2 -20.72 -8.12 6.70
C ARG A 2 -19.58 -8.75 7.54
N ILE A 3 -18.33 -8.67 7.04
CA ILE A 3 -17.16 -9.22 7.74
C ILE A 3 -16.80 -8.37 8.96
N VAL A 4 -16.64 -7.05 8.77
CA VAL A 4 -16.31 -6.10 9.86
C VAL A 4 -17.30 -6.20 11.02
N ARG A 5 -18.59 -6.41 10.75
CA ARG A 5 -19.65 -6.54 11.77
C ARG A 5 -19.78 -7.92 12.39
N SER A 6 -19.01 -8.91 11.93
CA SER A 6 -19.10 -10.30 12.42
C SER A 6 -18.10 -10.61 13.54
N VAL A 7 -17.21 -9.69 13.88
CA VAL A 7 -16.14 -9.88 14.86
C VAL A 7 -15.92 -8.60 15.66
N ASP A 8 -15.41 -8.74 16.88
CA ASP A 8 -14.95 -7.62 17.72
C ASP A 8 -13.46 -7.28 17.50
N LEU A 9 -12.80 -7.97 16.55
CA LEU A 9 -11.39 -7.79 16.23
C LEU A 9 -11.16 -6.66 15.21
N PRO A 10 -9.99 -6.00 15.24
CA PRO A 10 -9.54 -5.09 14.18
C PRO A 10 -9.56 -5.78 12.80
N VAL A 11 -10.20 -5.16 11.81
CA VAL A 11 -10.22 -5.66 10.43
C VAL A 11 -9.51 -4.68 9.50
N THR A 12 -8.51 -5.18 8.77
CA THR A 12 -7.90 -4.53 7.62
C THR A 12 -8.45 -5.15 6.33
N ILE A 13 -8.56 -4.36 5.27
CA ILE A 13 -9.15 -4.78 4.00
C ILE A 13 -8.10 -4.70 2.89
N ASP A 14 -7.95 -5.77 2.12
CA ASP A 14 -7.23 -5.67 0.84
C ASP A 14 -8.08 -4.84 -0.13
N PHE A 15 -7.57 -3.66 -0.48
CA PHE A 15 -8.32 -2.66 -1.24
C PHE A 15 -7.78 -2.49 -2.66
N GLU A 16 -7.01 -3.47 -3.13
CA GLU A 16 -6.41 -3.51 -4.46
C GLU A 16 -5.73 -2.18 -4.80
N THR A 17 -5.97 -1.63 -5.99
CA THR A 17 -5.41 -0.33 -6.39
C THR A 17 -6.15 0.86 -5.76
N GLY A 18 -7.21 0.65 -4.97
CA GLY A 18 -7.97 1.69 -4.29
C GLY A 18 -9.29 2.09 -4.94
N TYR A 19 -9.78 1.33 -5.94
CA TYR A 19 -11.08 1.53 -6.60
C TYR A 19 -11.31 2.98 -7.09
N GLY A 20 -10.35 3.51 -7.83
CA GLY A 20 -10.42 4.84 -8.44
C GLY A 20 -9.25 5.05 -9.40
N ASP A 21 -9.48 5.69 -10.54
CA ASP A 21 -8.45 5.96 -11.54
C ASP A 21 -7.56 7.14 -11.14
N THR A 22 -8.12 8.10 -10.39
CA THR A 22 -7.39 9.27 -9.84
C THR A 22 -7.21 9.19 -8.33
N ALA A 23 -6.31 9.99 -7.78
CA ALA A 23 -6.10 10.08 -6.33
C ALA A 23 -7.37 10.55 -5.59
N GLU A 24 -8.11 11.48 -6.17
CA GLU A 24 -9.38 11.98 -5.61
C GLU A 24 -10.42 10.86 -5.52
N GLN A 25 -10.55 10.06 -6.59
CA GLN A 25 -11.45 8.91 -6.60
C GLN A 25 -11.05 7.85 -5.57
N VAL A 26 -9.74 7.58 -5.41
CA VAL A 26 -9.23 6.72 -4.33
C VAL A 26 -9.63 7.27 -2.95
N GLY A 27 -9.49 8.57 -2.73
CA GLY A 27 -9.92 9.22 -1.49
C GLY A 27 -11.42 9.01 -1.19
N LEU A 28 -12.29 9.15 -2.20
CA LEU A 28 -13.73 8.87 -2.07
C LEU A 28 -13.99 7.40 -1.73
N SER A 29 -13.32 6.47 -2.39
CA SER A 29 -13.43 5.04 -2.13
C SER A 29 -12.95 4.67 -0.73
N VAL A 30 -11.86 5.30 -0.25
CA VAL A 30 -11.35 5.11 1.12
C VAL A 30 -12.30 5.70 2.16
N ALA A 31 -12.92 6.86 1.91
CA ALA A 31 -13.95 7.38 2.81
C ALA A 31 -15.12 6.40 2.98
N ALA A 32 -15.56 5.76 1.88
CA ALA A 32 -16.57 4.71 1.93
C ALA A 32 -16.09 3.46 2.69
N LEU A 33 -14.82 3.07 2.53
CA LEU A 33 -14.20 1.96 3.26
C LEU A 33 -14.18 2.23 4.78
N VAL A 34 -13.75 3.42 5.21
CA VAL A 34 -13.71 3.80 6.62
C VAL A 34 -15.11 3.75 7.25
N ALA A 35 -16.13 4.21 6.53
CA ALA A 35 -17.52 4.14 6.98
C ALA A 35 -18.01 2.70 7.24
N THR A 36 -17.29 1.67 6.76
CA THR A 36 -17.62 0.27 7.06
C THR A 36 -17.15 -0.20 8.45
N GLY A 37 -16.27 0.56 9.11
CA GLY A 37 -15.61 0.19 10.37
C GLY A 37 -14.23 -0.46 10.21
N ALA A 38 -13.69 -0.52 8.99
CA ALA A 38 -12.33 -1.02 8.76
C ALA A 38 -11.29 -0.06 9.39
N ILE A 39 -10.23 -0.64 9.97
CA ILE A 39 -9.16 0.12 10.65
C ILE A 39 -7.83 0.09 9.91
N GLY A 40 -7.77 -0.59 8.77
CA GLY A 40 -6.60 -0.62 7.90
C GLY A 40 -6.96 -1.00 6.48
N LEU A 41 -6.00 -0.80 5.58
CA LEU A 41 -6.10 -1.25 4.20
C LEU A 41 -4.74 -1.63 3.62
N ASN A 42 -4.74 -2.59 2.69
CA ASN A 42 -3.66 -2.72 1.72
C ASN A 42 -4.04 -1.95 0.45
N ILE A 43 -3.11 -1.15 -0.09
CA ILE A 43 -3.29 -0.47 -1.39
C ILE A 43 -2.07 -0.71 -2.27
N GLU A 44 -2.26 -1.34 -3.43
CA GLU A 44 -1.18 -1.73 -4.34
C GLU A 44 -0.86 -0.65 -5.37
N ASP A 45 0.39 -0.61 -5.83
CA ASP A 45 0.90 0.31 -6.83
C ASP A 45 0.78 -0.22 -8.27
N ARG A 46 -0.05 -1.24 -8.50
CA ARG A 46 -0.35 -1.70 -9.85
C ARG A 46 -1.21 -0.69 -10.61
N ILE A 47 -1.17 -0.80 -11.93
CA ILE A 47 -2.09 -0.07 -12.79
C ILE A 47 -3.27 -0.97 -13.13
N ASN A 48 -4.50 -0.50 -12.87
CA ASN A 48 -5.69 -1.28 -13.16
C ASN A 48 -5.80 -1.57 -14.67
N GLY A 49 -6.08 -2.82 -15.03
CA GLY A 49 -6.29 -3.24 -16.42
C GLY A 49 -5.08 -3.24 -17.34
N ARG A 50 -3.86 -2.97 -16.86
CA ARG A 50 -2.63 -3.04 -17.68
C ARG A 50 -1.40 -3.46 -16.88
N GLU A 51 -0.38 -3.92 -17.61
CA GLU A 51 0.91 -4.27 -17.01
C GLU A 51 1.68 -3.04 -16.53
N GLY A 52 2.51 -3.28 -15.52
CA GLY A 52 3.39 -2.28 -14.93
C GLY A 52 2.89 -1.72 -13.60
N LEU A 53 3.73 -0.87 -13.03
CA LEU A 53 3.48 -0.18 -11.77
C LEU A 53 3.17 1.28 -12.04
N GLN A 54 2.35 1.87 -11.18
CA GLN A 54 2.20 3.30 -11.09
C GLN A 54 3.57 3.94 -10.83
N PRO A 55 3.84 5.09 -11.46
CA PRO A 55 4.97 5.93 -11.07
C PRO A 55 4.90 6.18 -9.57
N LYS A 56 6.05 6.08 -8.89
CA LYS A 56 6.17 6.23 -7.44
C LYS A 56 5.41 7.45 -6.92
N ASP A 57 5.58 8.60 -7.56
CA ASP A 57 4.99 9.87 -7.12
C ASP A 57 3.46 9.91 -7.34
N GLU A 58 2.95 9.24 -8.37
CA GLU A 58 1.51 9.10 -8.59
C GLU A 58 0.87 8.18 -7.54
N GLN A 59 1.55 7.09 -7.18
CA GLN A 59 1.09 6.23 -6.09
C GLN A 59 1.14 6.96 -4.74
N ALA A 60 2.17 7.77 -4.49
CA ALA A 60 2.25 8.59 -3.29
C ALA A 60 1.06 9.56 -3.19
N LYS A 61 0.63 10.20 -4.28
CA LYS A 61 -0.58 11.04 -4.29
C LYS A 61 -1.85 10.25 -3.92
N ARG A 62 -1.99 9.02 -4.43
CA ARG A 62 -3.13 8.14 -4.10
C ARG A 62 -3.14 7.76 -2.61
N ILE A 63 -1.97 7.45 -2.05
CA ILE A 63 -1.81 7.16 -0.61
C ILE A 63 -2.12 8.41 0.23
N ALA A 64 -1.67 9.60 -0.20
CA ALA A 64 -1.96 10.85 0.49
C ALA A 64 -3.47 11.15 0.50
N ALA A 65 -4.17 10.89 -0.61
CA ALA A 65 -5.62 11.02 -0.67
C ALA A 65 -6.34 10.03 0.27
N ALA A 66 -5.86 8.79 0.36
CA ALA A 66 -6.36 7.79 1.31
C ALA A 66 -6.15 8.25 2.78
N ARG A 67 -4.95 8.77 3.10
CA ARG A 67 -4.63 9.34 4.41
C ARG A 67 -5.56 10.50 4.75
N TYR A 68 -5.71 11.46 3.84
CA TYR A 68 -6.57 12.62 4.03
C TYR A 68 -8.03 12.21 4.29
N ALA A 69 -8.58 11.29 3.49
CA ALA A 69 -9.95 10.80 3.66
C ALA A 69 -10.17 10.16 5.05
N SER A 70 -9.17 9.43 5.53
CA SER A 70 -9.18 8.81 6.86
C SER A 70 -9.19 9.85 7.99
N GLU A 71 -8.31 10.84 7.90
CA GLU A 71 -8.15 11.88 8.92
C GLU A 71 -9.35 12.82 8.98
N ALA A 72 -9.98 13.11 7.83
CA ALA A 72 -11.17 13.96 7.74
C ALA A 72 -12.36 13.42 8.57
N VAL A 73 -12.38 12.12 8.86
CA VAL A 73 -13.42 11.46 9.68
C VAL A 73 -12.89 10.98 11.04
N GLY A 74 -11.68 11.38 11.42
CA GLY A 74 -11.10 11.09 12.73
C GLY A 74 -10.69 9.63 12.96
N VAL A 75 -10.55 8.83 11.90
CA VAL A 75 -10.10 7.44 12.00
C VAL A 75 -8.64 7.38 11.56
N PRO A 76 -7.69 6.91 12.40
CA PRO A 76 -6.30 6.76 11.98
C PRO A 76 -6.11 5.40 11.28
N LEU A 77 -6.47 5.29 9.99
CA LEU A 77 -6.26 4.05 9.21
C LEU A 77 -4.80 3.60 9.25
N PHE A 78 -4.58 2.30 9.45
CA PHE A 78 -3.31 1.66 9.13
C PHE A 78 -3.25 1.43 7.61
N ILE A 79 -2.57 2.32 6.89
CA ILE A 79 -2.36 2.19 5.44
C ILE A 79 -1.10 1.35 5.23
N ASN A 80 -1.28 0.12 4.77
CA ASN A 80 -0.22 -0.78 4.37
C ASN A 80 0.01 -0.63 2.85
N ALA A 81 0.99 0.18 2.47
CA ALA A 81 1.29 0.38 1.05
C ALA A 81 1.88 -0.91 0.49
N ARG A 82 1.33 -1.41 -0.61
CA ARG A 82 1.81 -2.62 -1.28
C ARG A 82 2.52 -2.22 -2.56
N THR A 83 3.73 -2.75 -2.76
CA THR A 83 4.44 -2.60 -4.04
C THR A 83 4.62 -3.95 -4.70
N ASP A 84 4.16 -4.06 -5.95
CA ASP A 84 4.15 -5.32 -6.71
C ASP A 84 5.42 -5.52 -7.56
N ILE A 85 6.49 -4.77 -7.24
CA ILE A 85 7.76 -4.84 -7.96
C ILE A 85 8.36 -6.25 -7.99
N PHE A 86 8.27 -7.01 -6.89
CA PHE A 86 8.74 -8.39 -6.82
C PHE A 86 7.68 -9.40 -7.30
N LEU A 87 6.40 -9.11 -7.12
CA LEU A 87 5.31 -10.00 -7.52
C LEU A 87 5.12 -10.06 -9.05
N ASN A 88 5.39 -8.95 -9.75
CA ASN A 88 5.31 -8.86 -11.21
C ASN A 88 6.59 -9.34 -11.93
N ALA A 89 7.59 -9.81 -11.20
CA ALA A 89 8.86 -10.26 -11.75
C ALA A 89 9.14 -11.72 -11.39
N PRO A 90 9.65 -12.57 -12.31
CA PRO A 90 10.11 -13.90 -11.98
C PRO A 90 11.16 -13.86 -10.85
N SER A 91 11.11 -14.81 -9.91
CA SER A 91 12.05 -14.85 -8.78
C SER A 91 13.51 -14.87 -9.20
N ALA A 92 13.84 -15.51 -10.33
CA ALA A 92 15.18 -15.52 -10.90
C ALA A 92 15.71 -14.14 -11.35
N SER A 93 14.83 -13.14 -11.50
CA SER A 93 15.20 -11.76 -11.86
C SER A 93 15.29 -10.83 -10.66
N HIS A 94 14.98 -11.31 -9.45
CA HIS A 94 15.07 -10.52 -8.24
C HIS A 94 16.51 -10.05 -8.02
N SER A 95 16.68 -8.77 -7.67
CA SER A 95 18.00 -8.14 -7.62
C SER A 95 18.08 -7.06 -6.56
N ALA A 96 19.31 -6.68 -6.20
CA ALA A 96 19.56 -5.56 -5.30
C ALA A 96 18.97 -4.24 -5.80
N ALA A 97 18.95 -4.01 -7.12
CA ALA A 97 18.36 -2.81 -7.71
C ALA A 97 16.82 -2.76 -7.54
N MET A 98 16.16 -3.91 -7.54
CA MET A 98 14.72 -3.98 -7.22
C MET A 98 14.46 -3.68 -5.74
N VAL A 99 15.37 -4.09 -4.84
CA VAL A 99 15.31 -3.69 -3.43
C VAL A 99 15.48 -2.17 -3.31
N ASP A 100 16.41 -1.56 -4.06
CA ASP A 100 16.60 -0.11 -4.06
C ASP A 100 15.32 0.65 -4.47
N ASP A 101 14.62 0.20 -5.54
CA ASP A 101 13.35 0.81 -5.95
C ASP A 101 12.24 0.56 -4.93
N ALA A 102 12.14 -0.65 -4.37
CA ALA A 102 11.17 -0.94 -3.30
C ALA A 102 11.38 -0.05 -2.06
N ILE A 103 12.63 0.20 -1.67
CA ILE A 103 12.98 1.12 -0.57
C ILE A 103 12.61 2.57 -0.93
N ALA A 104 12.95 3.01 -2.15
CA ALA A 104 12.62 4.37 -2.61
C ALA A 104 11.09 4.61 -2.62
N ARG A 105 10.32 3.61 -3.06
CA ARG A 105 8.86 3.59 -2.98
C ARG A 105 8.37 3.63 -1.54
N ALA A 106 8.90 2.78 -0.67
CA ALA A 106 8.53 2.73 0.73
C ALA A 106 8.68 4.07 1.44
N TYR A 107 9.79 4.80 1.20
CA TYR A 107 9.98 6.13 1.77
C TYR A 107 8.96 7.14 1.23
N ALA A 108 8.74 7.20 -0.08
CA ALA A 108 7.75 8.10 -0.66
C ALA A 108 6.32 7.80 -0.14
N TYR A 109 6.01 6.52 0.04
CA TYR A 109 4.71 6.10 0.57
C TYR A 109 4.56 6.43 2.05
N ALA A 110 5.63 6.29 2.83
CA ALA A 110 5.66 6.71 4.23
C ALA A 110 5.47 8.23 4.37
N GLU A 111 6.14 9.03 3.54
CA GLU A 111 5.95 10.50 3.48
C GLU A 111 4.51 10.88 3.11
N ALA A 112 3.87 10.10 2.24
CA ALA A 112 2.46 10.26 1.89
C ALA A 112 1.47 9.78 2.98
N GLY A 113 1.95 9.20 4.08
CA GLY A 113 1.12 8.79 5.21
C GLY A 113 0.83 7.29 5.32
N ALA A 114 1.53 6.44 4.57
CA ALA A 114 1.55 5.00 4.82
C ALA A 114 2.20 4.69 6.19
N LYS A 115 1.75 3.61 6.83
CA LYS A 115 2.27 3.12 8.11
C LYS A 115 2.95 1.75 8.01
N GLY A 116 2.82 1.08 6.87
CA GLY A 116 3.51 -0.16 6.56
C GLY A 116 3.86 -0.22 5.07
N ILE A 117 4.81 -1.09 4.76
CA ILE A 117 5.14 -1.50 3.40
C ILE A 117 4.96 -3.02 3.30
N PHE A 118 4.33 -3.47 2.23
CA PHE A 118 4.18 -4.87 1.88
C PHE A 118 4.79 -5.12 0.50
N VAL A 119 5.74 -6.06 0.44
CA VAL A 119 6.51 -6.37 -0.77
C VAL A 119 6.30 -7.84 -1.15
N PRO A 120 5.12 -8.20 -1.67
CA PRO A 120 4.83 -9.58 -2.05
C PRO A 120 5.80 -10.08 -3.13
N GLY A 121 6.16 -11.36 -3.05
CA GLY A 121 7.08 -12.01 -3.98
C GLY A 121 8.55 -11.95 -3.57
N LEU A 122 8.95 -11.04 -2.68
CA LEU A 122 10.32 -11.00 -2.15
C LEU A 122 10.56 -12.20 -1.22
N ILE A 123 11.18 -13.26 -1.74
CA ILE A 123 11.43 -14.53 -1.03
C ILE A 123 12.92 -14.85 -0.84
N ASP A 124 13.80 -14.11 -1.51
CA ASP A 124 15.24 -14.26 -1.31
C ASP A 124 15.63 -13.65 0.05
N GLU A 125 16.15 -14.49 0.95
CA GLU A 125 16.42 -14.14 2.33
C GLU A 125 17.44 -12.99 2.48
N PRO A 126 18.59 -12.98 1.78
CA PRO A 126 19.49 -11.83 1.77
C PRO A 126 18.83 -10.51 1.33
N LEU A 127 18.03 -10.53 0.26
CA LEU A 127 17.31 -9.32 -0.21
C LEU A 127 16.22 -8.88 0.78
N LEU A 128 15.51 -9.83 1.41
CA LEU A 128 14.51 -9.57 2.43
C LEU A 128 15.13 -8.95 3.69
N GLU A 129 16.24 -9.52 4.18
CA GLU A 129 17.00 -8.98 5.32
C GLU A 129 17.42 -7.54 5.05
N ARG A 130 17.93 -7.27 3.84
CA ARG A 130 18.32 -5.93 3.41
C ARG A 130 17.13 -4.97 3.43
N MET A 131 15.99 -5.37 2.87
CA MET A 131 14.75 -4.58 2.86
C MET A 131 14.34 -4.22 4.29
N CYS A 132 14.27 -5.19 5.21
CA CYS A 132 13.92 -4.95 6.61
C CYS A 132 14.92 -4.03 7.33
N ARG A 133 16.22 -4.17 7.05
CA ARG A 133 17.27 -3.37 7.68
C ARG A 133 17.22 -1.91 7.27
N GLU A 134 16.93 -1.64 6.00
CA GLU A 134 16.97 -0.30 5.38
C GLU A 134 15.61 0.40 5.45
N CYS A 135 14.49 -0.29 5.26
CA CYS A 135 13.13 0.25 5.46
C CYS A 135 12.71 0.29 6.93
N ARG A 136 13.45 1.07 7.72
CA ARG A 136 13.02 1.39 9.09
C ARG A 136 12.04 2.55 9.09
N CYS A 137 10.83 2.32 9.58
CA CYS A 137 9.93 3.39 9.95
C CYS A 137 10.61 4.27 11.02
N ARG A 138 10.73 5.57 10.75
CA ARG A 138 11.06 6.56 11.79
C ARG A 138 9.79 7.05 12.46
#